data_AF-A0A1U9NIS4-F1
#
_entry.id   AF-A0A1U9NIS4-F1
#
_cell.length_a   1.000
_cell.length_b   1.000
_cell.length_c   1.000
_cell.angle_alpha   90.00
_cell.angle_beta   90.00
_cell.angle_gamma   90.00
#
_symmetry.space_group_name_H-M   'P 1'
#
loop_
_entity.id
_entity.type
_entity.pdbx_description
1 polymer ?
#
loop_
_entity_poly.entity_id
_entity_poly.type
_entity_poly.pdbx_seq_one_letter_code
_entity_poly.pdbx_strand_id
1 'polypeptide(L)'
;MGNKQTFIITILAIVSSCVLAIDGDMGEASYGIENKPDGSEQYPYLIEDFEDFQEFCGDTRYWRAEVQTRLECDLDLDPNLPGRIIYTHAPIAPDTDSSNNGFQGTEYQGIFDGADHTISKLSINGADICGLFGLISSPASVKNLNITNVSIIGQNYVGVLAGSISNCELLDNSSSGTVNGNEQVGGLIGRNYNAEIKSCSSICTVNNSASYIGGLVGLNDGTIHNCSSEGTVDGVEFVGGLVGANANYATITNGCSTSDVNASGPYSGGLLGYNSYGGTVSDSSSFGEVYGATYTGGLIGYSYYGDIESSYSESLVTASGNYSGGLLGYKHYGTISGCYTTGLTNGIEYVGGLLGYANGGNVLDSYSTGSVNATNRHIGGLLGYNSDYAIIKTCYSSSNVETTSDGAGGLVGFNSGYIERSFSVGSVIGSHYIGGLVGDNLKGNIYSSYSTASVMGIGSRIGGLVGDNNEGNVSGCYSTGPVSAETTSHDVGGLVGWNFEGNVINSFWNIETSNMTTSAGGTGAKGISTEQMKTIDTFVNAGWDLVSVWNIEEAQTYPLLRKYLAVDTNYDDTVNLTDLSILAEYWLEGME
;
A
#
# COMPACT_ATOMS: atom_id res chain seq x y z
N MET A 1 -51.15 -23.73 50.98
CA MET A 1 -51.97 -24.89 51.37
C MET A 1 -53.19 -24.94 50.46
N GLY A 2 -53.43 -26.04 49.75
CA GLY A 2 -54.65 -26.20 48.95
C GLY A 2 -54.40 -26.88 47.61
N ASN A 3 -54.28 -28.19 47.68
CA ASN A 3 -54.21 -29.10 46.54
C ASN A 3 -55.64 -29.44 46.08
N LYS A 4 -55.83 -29.61 44.76
CA LYS A 4 -56.71 -30.58 44.07
C LYS A 4 -57.66 -30.00 43.00
N GLN A 5 -57.34 -30.45 41.78
CA GLN A 5 -58.15 -30.64 40.57
C GLN A 5 -59.67 -30.74 40.78
N THR A 6 -60.44 -30.24 39.79
CA THR A 6 -61.44 -31.00 39.00
C THR A 6 -62.06 -30.09 37.90
N PHE A 7 -61.83 -30.46 36.63
CA PHE A 7 -62.66 -30.29 35.41
C PHE A 7 -62.92 -28.85 34.89
N ILE A 8 -62.35 -28.42 33.76
CA ILE A 8 -62.69 -28.80 32.36
C ILE A 8 -64.20 -28.80 32.13
N ILE A 9 -64.72 -27.63 31.74
CA ILE A 9 -65.80 -27.39 30.76
C ILE A 9 -65.85 -25.86 30.52
N THR A 10 -65.91 -25.47 29.23
CA THR A 10 -66.18 -24.12 28.71
C THR A 10 -64.99 -23.18 28.44
N ILE A 11 -64.14 -23.49 27.45
CA ILE A 11 -63.78 -22.56 26.35
C ILE A 11 -63.59 -23.40 25.08
N LEU A 12 -64.71 -23.77 24.45
CA LEU A 12 -64.78 -24.39 23.13
C LEU A 12 -66.10 -23.95 22.49
N ALA A 13 -66.16 -22.65 22.19
CA ALA A 13 -67.25 -22.02 21.44
C ALA A 13 -66.77 -20.66 20.91
N ILE A 14 -65.93 -20.69 19.88
CA ILE A 14 -65.87 -19.80 18.69
C ILE A 14 -65.06 -20.59 17.64
N VAL A 15 -65.64 -21.69 17.18
CA VAL A 15 -65.33 -22.34 15.88
C VAL A 15 -66.68 -22.86 15.38
N SER A 16 -67.52 -22.00 14.82
CA SER A 16 -68.70 -22.43 14.04
C SER A 16 -69.33 -21.27 13.24
N SER A 17 -68.56 -20.77 12.27
CA SER A 17 -68.99 -19.98 11.10
C SER A 17 -67.68 -19.62 10.39
N CYS A 18 -67.12 -20.41 9.47
CA CYS A 18 -67.71 -20.83 8.21
C CYS A 18 -67.07 -22.15 7.74
N VAL A 19 -67.79 -23.25 7.84
CA VAL A 19 -67.57 -24.47 7.03
C VAL A 19 -68.96 -24.98 6.65
N LEU A 20 -69.31 -24.79 5.38
CA LEU A 20 -70.42 -25.35 4.57
C LEU A 20 -70.51 -24.38 3.36
N ALA A 21 -70.29 -24.72 2.11
CA ALA A 21 -70.28 -26.00 1.41
C ALA A 21 -69.46 -25.87 0.12
N ILE A 22 -68.71 -26.91 -0.26
CA ILE A 22 -68.43 -27.23 -1.67
C ILE A 22 -68.46 -28.75 -1.77
N ASP A 23 -69.52 -29.27 -2.37
CA ASP A 23 -69.45 -30.49 -3.17
C ASP A 23 -70.36 -30.27 -4.39
N GLY A 24 -69.75 -30.26 -5.58
CA GLY A 24 -70.41 -30.08 -6.88
C GLY A 24 -70.11 -28.75 -7.58
N ASP A 25 -69.07 -28.70 -8.42
CA ASP A 25 -69.18 -28.95 -9.87
C ASP A 25 -67.85 -28.57 -10.55
N MET A 26 -67.47 -29.34 -11.56
CA MET A 26 -66.21 -29.21 -12.29
C MET A 26 -66.18 -27.92 -13.13
N GLY A 27 -65.19 -27.07 -12.88
CA GLY A 27 -64.81 -25.98 -13.76
C GLY A 27 -63.34 -25.64 -13.52
N GLU A 28 -62.49 -25.96 -14.49
CA GLU A 28 -61.09 -25.54 -14.50
C GLU A 28 -61.01 -24.00 -14.37
N ALA A 29 -60.54 -23.54 -13.21
CA ALA A 29 -60.08 -22.19 -13.02
C ALA A 29 -58.61 -22.28 -12.62
N SER A 30 -57.76 -21.85 -13.55
CA SER A 30 -56.31 -21.73 -13.41
C SER A 30 -55.92 -21.07 -12.08
N TYR A 31 -55.28 -21.82 -11.19
CA TYR A 31 -54.44 -21.26 -10.14
C TYR A 31 -53.19 -20.70 -10.83
N GLY A 32 -53.26 -19.42 -11.20
CA GLY A 32 -52.16 -18.66 -11.77
C GLY A 32 -51.82 -17.49 -10.87
N ILE A 33 -50.52 -17.34 -10.59
CA ILE A 33 -49.85 -16.28 -9.82
C ILE A 33 -49.96 -16.48 -8.29
N GLU A 34 -49.04 -17.28 -7.74
CA GLU A 34 -48.64 -17.13 -6.35
C GLU A 34 -48.01 -15.74 -6.17
N ASN A 35 -48.43 -15.03 -5.12
CA ASN A 35 -47.84 -13.75 -4.72
C ASN A 35 -46.41 -13.99 -4.22
N LYS A 36 -45.44 -14.10 -5.15
CA LYS A 36 -44.03 -13.99 -4.79
C LYS A 36 -43.80 -12.61 -4.14
N PRO A 37 -42.89 -12.51 -3.15
CA PRO A 37 -42.57 -11.25 -2.50
C PRO A 37 -42.28 -10.15 -3.54
N ASP A 38 -42.85 -8.97 -3.35
CA ASP A 38 -42.81 -7.89 -4.34
C ASP A 38 -41.48 -7.11 -4.36
N GLY A 39 -40.52 -7.52 -3.51
CA GLY A 39 -39.25 -6.84 -3.32
C GLY A 39 -39.33 -5.69 -2.32
N SER A 40 -40.47 -5.43 -1.69
CA SER A 40 -40.56 -4.40 -0.64
C SER A 40 -39.77 -4.79 0.61
N GLU A 41 -39.49 -3.83 1.48
CA GLU A 41 -38.86 -4.07 2.79
C GLU A 41 -39.63 -5.10 3.64
N GLN A 42 -40.96 -5.15 3.51
CA GLN A 42 -41.78 -6.12 4.23
C GLN A 42 -41.77 -7.50 3.57
N TYR A 43 -41.54 -7.56 2.26
CA TYR A 43 -41.60 -8.77 1.44
C TYR A 43 -40.45 -8.76 0.41
N PRO A 44 -39.19 -8.97 0.83
CA PRO A 44 -38.04 -8.98 -0.07
C PRO A 44 -38.11 -10.14 -1.04
N TYR A 45 -37.61 -9.97 -2.27
CA TYR A 45 -37.51 -11.04 -3.25
C TYR A 45 -36.48 -12.07 -2.75
N LEU A 46 -36.94 -13.28 -2.46
CA LEU A 46 -36.10 -14.37 -1.98
C LEU A 46 -35.64 -15.20 -3.17
N ILE A 47 -34.33 -15.48 -3.22
CA ILE A 47 -33.77 -16.44 -4.17
C ILE A 47 -33.54 -17.73 -3.39
N GLU A 48 -34.49 -18.66 -3.50
CA GLU A 48 -34.47 -19.93 -2.79
C GLU A 48 -33.83 -21.05 -3.64
N ASP A 49 -33.76 -20.86 -4.96
CA ASP A 49 -33.12 -21.78 -5.89
C ASP A 49 -32.61 -21.09 -7.19
N PHE A 50 -32.19 -21.90 -8.16
CA PHE A 50 -31.67 -21.40 -9.43
C PHE A 50 -32.76 -20.84 -10.33
N GLU A 51 -33.97 -21.38 -10.26
CA GLU A 51 -35.12 -20.92 -11.02
C GLU A 51 -35.52 -19.50 -10.59
N ASP A 52 -35.51 -19.20 -9.28
CA ASP A 52 -35.67 -17.84 -8.75
C ASP A 52 -34.54 -16.91 -9.22
N PHE A 53 -33.29 -17.37 -9.19
CA PHE A 53 -32.17 -16.59 -9.70
C PHE A 53 -32.34 -16.24 -11.19
N GLN A 54 -32.78 -17.21 -12.01
CA GLN A 54 -33.05 -16.97 -13.43
C GLN A 54 -34.18 -15.96 -13.65
N GLU A 55 -35.25 -16.04 -12.85
CA GLU A 55 -36.34 -15.06 -12.89
C GLU A 55 -35.84 -13.66 -12.52
N PHE A 56 -35.05 -13.53 -11.45
CA PHE A 56 -34.43 -12.28 -11.02
C PHE A 56 -33.53 -11.65 -12.09
N CYS A 57 -32.75 -12.48 -12.79
CA CYS A 57 -31.92 -12.04 -13.92
C CYS A 57 -32.74 -11.63 -15.16
N GLY A 58 -33.93 -12.19 -15.34
CA GLY A 58 -34.79 -11.93 -16.51
C GLY A 58 -35.69 -10.70 -16.37
N ASP A 59 -35.89 -10.18 -15.16
CA ASP A 59 -36.87 -9.14 -14.88
C ASP A 59 -36.29 -7.91 -14.18
N THR A 60 -36.13 -6.84 -14.96
CA THR A 60 -35.55 -5.57 -14.51
C THR A 60 -36.39 -4.84 -13.46
N ARG A 61 -37.63 -5.28 -13.20
CA ARG A 61 -38.43 -4.75 -12.08
C ARG A 61 -37.75 -5.00 -10.74
N TYR A 62 -37.01 -6.10 -10.60
CA TYR A 62 -36.29 -6.44 -9.37
C TYR A 62 -34.96 -5.69 -9.19
N TRP A 63 -34.54 -4.88 -10.16
CA TRP A 63 -33.28 -4.13 -10.09
C TRP A 63 -33.46 -2.69 -9.59
N ARG A 64 -34.69 -2.27 -9.32
CA ARG A 64 -35.02 -0.88 -8.98
C ARG A 64 -34.62 -0.53 -7.55
N ALA A 65 -34.41 0.76 -7.31
CA ALA A 65 -33.95 1.33 -6.03
C ALA A 65 -34.72 0.87 -4.78
N GLU A 66 -36.00 0.57 -4.91
CA GLU A 66 -36.87 0.20 -3.78
C GLU A 66 -36.90 -1.30 -3.51
N VAL A 67 -36.27 -2.10 -4.37
CA VAL A 67 -36.32 -3.56 -4.29
C VAL A 67 -35.20 -4.09 -3.40
N GLN A 68 -35.59 -4.93 -2.46
CA GLN A 68 -34.72 -5.76 -1.63
C GLN A 68 -34.76 -7.19 -2.14
N THR A 69 -33.58 -7.73 -2.38
CA THR A 69 -33.34 -9.12 -2.78
C THR A 69 -32.44 -9.78 -1.75
N ARG A 70 -32.73 -11.04 -1.41
CA ARG A 70 -31.94 -11.82 -0.46
C ARG A 70 -31.74 -13.25 -0.94
N LEU A 71 -30.53 -13.77 -0.80
CA LEU A 71 -30.26 -15.20 -0.98
C LEU A 71 -30.75 -15.98 0.25
N GLU A 72 -31.42 -17.11 0.01
CA GLU A 72 -31.81 -18.08 1.06
C GLU A 72 -31.10 -19.44 0.88
N CYS A 73 -30.25 -19.55 -0.14
CA CYS A 73 -29.45 -20.75 -0.40
C CYS A 73 -28.13 -20.41 -1.09
N ASP A 74 -27.20 -21.37 -1.05
CA ASP A 74 -26.03 -21.35 -1.93
C ASP A 74 -26.44 -21.74 -3.36
N LEU A 75 -25.97 -20.98 -4.34
CA LEU A 75 -26.26 -21.19 -5.75
C LEU A 75 -25.07 -21.81 -6.48
N ASP A 76 -25.27 -22.94 -7.13
CA ASP A 76 -24.29 -23.55 -8.05
C ASP A 76 -24.65 -23.23 -9.52
N LEU A 77 -23.81 -22.40 -10.15
CA LEU A 77 -23.92 -21.98 -11.54
C LEU A 77 -23.07 -22.83 -12.51
N ASP A 78 -22.60 -24.01 -12.09
CA ASP A 78 -21.83 -24.93 -12.93
C ASP A 78 -22.53 -25.18 -14.28
N PRO A 79 -21.90 -24.85 -15.43
CA PRO A 79 -22.51 -25.02 -16.74
C PRO A 79 -22.79 -26.49 -17.11
N ASN A 80 -22.29 -27.46 -16.33
CA ASN A 80 -22.61 -28.88 -16.51
C ASN A 80 -23.92 -29.30 -15.81
N LEU A 81 -24.51 -28.45 -14.97
CA LEU A 81 -25.80 -28.72 -14.33
C LEU A 81 -26.97 -28.32 -15.26
N PRO A 82 -28.13 -28.99 -15.16
CA PRO A 82 -29.29 -28.68 -16.00
C PRO A 82 -29.70 -27.20 -15.93
N GLY A 83 -29.85 -26.55 -17.09
CA GLY A 83 -30.32 -25.17 -17.20
C GLY A 83 -29.25 -24.08 -16.98
N ARG A 84 -28.05 -24.43 -16.53
CA ARG A 84 -26.92 -23.49 -16.35
C ARG A 84 -26.18 -23.30 -17.67
N ILE A 85 -25.55 -22.14 -17.84
CA ILE A 85 -24.89 -21.75 -19.09
C ILE A 85 -23.56 -21.05 -18.82
N ILE A 86 -22.72 -20.97 -19.85
CA ILE A 86 -21.65 -19.97 -19.92
C ILE A 86 -22.30 -18.68 -20.42
N TYR A 87 -22.30 -17.64 -19.60
CA TYR A 87 -22.87 -16.36 -19.97
C TYR A 87 -21.97 -15.61 -20.95
N THR A 88 -22.56 -14.86 -21.87
CA THR A 88 -21.84 -14.01 -22.83
C THR A 88 -21.83 -12.52 -22.45
N HIS A 89 -22.45 -12.19 -21.31
CA HIS A 89 -22.53 -10.88 -20.68
C HIS A 89 -22.85 -11.08 -19.19
N ALA A 90 -22.85 -10.03 -18.38
CA ALA A 90 -23.29 -10.13 -16.99
C ALA A 90 -24.73 -10.66 -16.88
N PRO A 91 -25.05 -11.60 -15.97
CA PRO A 91 -26.42 -12.09 -15.81
C PRO A 91 -27.36 -11.03 -15.22
N ILE A 92 -26.85 -10.10 -14.40
CA ILE A 92 -27.62 -9.01 -13.80
C ILE A 92 -27.13 -7.69 -14.37
N ALA A 93 -28.05 -6.80 -14.77
CA ALA A 93 -27.72 -5.50 -15.35
C ALA A 93 -26.63 -5.55 -16.46
N PRO A 94 -26.77 -6.40 -17.50
CA PRO A 94 -25.81 -6.47 -18.60
C PRO A 94 -25.79 -5.20 -19.42
N ASP A 95 -24.61 -4.90 -19.98
CA ASP A 95 -24.56 -4.02 -21.13
C ASP A 95 -25.18 -4.71 -22.35
N THR A 96 -26.03 -3.98 -23.08
CA THR A 96 -26.80 -4.54 -24.20
C THR A 96 -26.23 -4.16 -25.56
N ASP A 97 -25.25 -3.26 -25.63
CA ASP A 97 -24.60 -2.86 -26.87
C ASP A 97 -23.14 -2.45 -26.66
N SER A 98 -22.25 -3.44 -26.77
CA SER A 98 -20.80 -3.28 -26.64
C SER A 98 -20.14 -2.55 -27.83
N SER A 99 -20.91 -2.08 -28.81
CA SER A 99 -20.40 -1.29 -29.94
C SER A 99 -20.45 0.23 -29.70
N ASN A 100 -21.16 0.65 -28.65
CA ASN A 100 -21.30 2.05 -28.26
C ASN A 100 -20.39 2.38 -27.06
N ASN A 101 -19.95 3.63 -26.99
CA ASN A 101 -19.16 4.09 -25.85
C ASN A 101 -20.09 4.33 -24.66
N GLY A 102 -20.05 3.42 -23.68
CA GLY A 102 -20.76 3.53 -22.40
C GLY A 102 -21.92 2.55 -22.28
N PHE A 103 -22.34 2.30 -21.04
CA PHE A 103 -23.36 1.31 -20.70
C PHE A 103 -24.73 1.62 -21.32
N GLN A 104 -25.33 0.65 -22.01
CA GLN A 104 -26.63 0.78 -22.67
C GLN A 104 -27.75 -0.03 -22.00
N GLY A 105 -27.43 -0.79 -20.95
CA GLY A 105 -28.38 -1.65 -20.24
C GLY A 105 -29.25 -0.94 -19.21
N THR A 106 -30.02 -1.72 -18.43
CA THR A 106 -30.67 -1.22 -17.21
C THR A 106 -29.73 -1.44 -16.03
N GLU A 107 -29.40 -0.38 -15.31
CA GLU A 107 -28.51 -0.42 -14.14
C GLU A 107 -29.15 -1.16 -12.97
N TYR A 108 -28.33 -1.79 -12.12
CA TYR A 108 -28.79 -2.31 -10.84
C TYR A 108 -28.77 -1.21 -9.78
N GLN A 109 -29.92 -0.93 -9.17
CA GLN A 109 -30.14 0.13 -8.20
C GLN A 109 -30.67 -0.35 -6.85
N GLY A 110 -31.06 -1.62 -6.73
CA GLY A 110 -31.68 -2.21 -5.54
C GLY A 110 -30.70 -2.61 -4.43
N ILE A 111 -31.23 -3.31 -3.43
CA ILE A 111 -30.45 -3.92 -2.33
C ILE A 111 -30.32 -5.42 -2.59
N PHE A 112 -29.08 -5.92 -2.66
CA PHE A 112 -28.79 -7.35 -2.76
C PHE A 112 -28.06 -7.82 -1.51
N ASP A 113 -28.74 -8.59 -0.65
CA ASP A 113 -28.17 -9.20 0.54
C ASP A 113 -27.86 -10.67 0.27
N GLY A 114 -26.57 -11.00 0.16
CA GLY A 114 -26.14 -12.39 0.03
C GLY A 114 -26.39 -13.22 1.29
N ALA A 115 -26.65 -12.59 2.45
CA ALA A 115 -26.88 -13.28 3.72
C ALA A 115 -25.82 -14.36 4.03
N ASP A 116 -24.56 -14.10 3.66
CA ASP A 116 -23.39 -14.98 3.74
C ASP A 116 -23.43 -16.22 2.84
N HIS A 117 -24.45 -16.37 1.99
CA HIS A 117 -24.53 -17.43 1.00
C HIS A 117 -23.52 -17.27 -0.13
N THR A 118 -23.24 -18.41 -0.78
CA THR A 118 -22.26 -18.50 -1.86
C THR A 118 -22.93 -18.65 -3.23
N ILE A 119 -22.50 -17.85 -4.20
CA ILE A 119 -22.70 -18.13 -5.63
C ILE A 119 -21.42 -18.74 -6.18
N SER A 120 -21.49 -19.95 -6.71
CA SER A 120 -20.30 -20.69 -7.15
C SER A 120 -20.29 -20.96 -8.66
N LYS A 121 -19.08 -21.04 -9.22
CA LYS A 121 -18.78 -21.49 -10.60
C LYS A 121 -19.44 -20.65 -11.70
N LEU A 122 -19.69 -19.37 -11.42
CA LEU A 122 -20.07 -18.41 -12.45
C LEU A 122 -19.05 -18.44 -13.60
N SER A 123 -19.52 -18.74 -14.80
CA SER A 123 -18.70 -18.80 -16.01
C SER A 123 -19.17 -17.75 -17.02
N ILE A 124 -18.29 -16.83 -17.37
CA ILE A 124 -18.56 -15.75 -18.33
C ILE A 124 -17.48 -15.77 -19.42
N ASN A 125 -17.91 -15.71 -20.68
CA ASN A 125 -17.08 -15.45 -21.84
C ASN A 125 -17.74 -14.33 -22.65
N GLY A 126 -17.48 -13.10 -22.22
CA GLY A 126 -18.15 -11.89 -22.70
C GLY A 126 -17.20 -10.86 -23.30
N ALA A 127 -17.77 -9.70 -23.63
CA ALA A 127 -17.03 -8.54 -24.14
C ALA A 127 -16.71 -7.58 -22.98
N ASP A 128 -17.24 -6.36 -23.02
CA ASP A 128 -17.04 -5.35 -21.97
C ASP A 128 -18.03 -5.53 -20.81
N ILE A 129 -17.72 -4.91 -19.67
CA ILE A 129 -18.61 -4.77 -18.51
C ILE A 129 -19.09 -6.14 -18.01
N CYS A 130 -18.12 -6.96 -17.61
CA CYS A 130 -18.33 -8.35 -17.20
C CYS A 130 -18.22 -8.51 -15.68
N GLY A 131 -19.16 -9.28 -15.12
CA GLY A 131 -19.24 -9.69 -13.71
C GLY A 131 -20.59 -10.34 -13.44
N LEU A 132 -20.87 -10.72 -12.19
CA LEU A 132 -22.23 -11.10 -11.77
C LEU A 132 -23.22 -9.97 -12.09
N PHE A 133 -22.80 -8.74 -11.83
CA PHE A 133 -23.45 -7.51 -12.27
C PHE A 133 -22.66 -6.85 -13.40
N GLY A 134 -23.34 -6.24 -14.37
CA GLY A 134 -22.68 -5.38 -15.33
C GLY A 134 -22.38 -4.02 -14.70
N LEU A 135 -23.44 -3.24 -14.43
CA LEU A 135 -23.35 -1.94 -13.76
C LEU A 135 -24.24 -1.88 -12.51
N ILE A 136 -23.62 -1.61 -11.37
CA ILE A 136 -24.29 -1.26 -10.10
C ILE A 136 -24.22 0.27 -9.92
N SER A 137 -25.34 0.90 -9.59
CA SER A 137 -25.45 2.35 -9.56
C SER A 137 -26.33 2.83 -8.40
N SER A 138 -26.12 4.07 -7.96
CA SER A 138 -26.91 4.71 -6.89
C SER A 138 -28.42 4.47 -7.07
N PRO A 139 -29.16 4.16 -5.99
CA PRO A 139 -28.71 4.08 -4.58
C PRO A 139 -28.38 2.64 -4.14
N ALA A 140 -27.88 1.79 -5.04
CA ALA A 140 -27.70 0.37 -4.77
C ALA A 140 -26.83 0.08 -3.55
N SER A 141 -27.11 -1.06 -2.91
CA SER A 141 -26.25 -1.67 -1.90
C SER A 141 -26.13 -3.17 -2.18
N VAL A 142 -24.92 -3.69 -2.27
CA VAL A 142 -24.67 -5.13 -2.40
C VAL A 142 -23.75 -5.59 -1.28
N LYS A 143 -24.19 -6.60 -0.52
CA LYS A 143 -23.52 -7.01 0.70
C LYS A 143 -23.57 -8.50 1.01
N ASN A 144 -22.66 -8.94 1.87
CA ASN A 144 -22.62 -10.29 2.46
C ASN A 144 -22.63 -11.42 1.41
N LEU A 145 -21.95 -11.21 0.28
CA LEU A 145 -21.99 -12.13 -0.86
C LEU A 145 -20.61 -12.76 -1.10
N ASN A 146 -20.59 -14.08 -1.14
CA ASN A 146 -19.40 -14.86 -1.49
C ASN A 146 -19.55 -15.38 -2.93
N ILE A 147 -18.62 -15.04 -3.83
CA ILE A 147 -18.65 -15.52 -5.23
C ILE A 147 -17.40 -16.34 -5.50
N THR A 148 -17.54 -17.66 -5.65
CA THR A 148 -16.37 -18.57 -5.64
C THR A 148 -16.22 -19.42 -6.89
N ASN A 149 -14.99 -19.88 -7.14
CA ASN A 149 -14.65 -20.77 -8.25
C ASN A 149 -15.06 -20.23 -9.63
N VAL A 150 -15.00 -18.92 -9.83
CA VAL A 150 -15.43 -18.28 -11.07
C VAL A 150 -14.41 -18.45 -12.20
N SER A 151 -14.90 -18.38 -13.43
CA SER A 151 -14.07 -18.27 -14.64
C SER A 151 -14.63 -17.18 -15.53
N ILE A 152 -14.02 -16.00 -15.51
CA ILE A 152 -14.46 -14.84 -16.29
C ILE A 152 -13.42 -14.52 -17.36
N ILE A 153 -13.88 -14.38 -18.59
CA ILE A 153 -13.12 -13.84 -19.72
C ILE A 153 -13.93 -12.66 -20.25
N GLY A 154 -13.34 -11.47 -20.23
CA GLY A 154 -13.90 -10.23 -20.75
C GLY A 154 -12.86 -9.39 -21.49
N GLN A 155 -13.21 -8.16 -21.85
CA GLN A 155 -12.34 -7.19 -22.50
C GLN A 155 -12.10 -5.99 -21.58
N ASN A 156 -13.02 -5.04 -21.48
CA ASN A 156 -12.87 -3.87 -20.62
C ASN A 156 -13.87 -3.89 -19.45
N TYR A 157 -13.50 -3.34 -18.28
CA TYR A 157 -14.35 -3.29 -17.09
C TYR A 157 -14.77 -4.69 -16.63
N VAL A 158 -13.82 -5.45 -16.10
CA VAL A 158 -14.04 -6.85 -15.74
C VAL A 158 -13.82 -7.04 -14.23
N GLY A 159 -14.83 -7.54 -13.54
CA GLY A 159 -14.75 -7.92 -12.13
C GLY A 159 -15.65 -9.11 -11.82
N VAL A 160 -15.41 -9.82 -10.73
CA VAL A 160 -16.25 -10.97 -10.35
C VAL A 160 -17.63 -10.53 -9.91
N LEU A 161 -17.69 -9.55 -9.01
CA LEU A 161 -18.94 -9.00 -8.53
C LEU A 161 -19.54 -8.06 -9.58
N ALA A 162 -18.75 -7.09 -10.07
CA ALA A 162 -19.24 -6.15 -11.06
C ALA A 162 -18.18 -5.69 -12.06
N GLY A 163 -18.60 -5.46 -13.31
CA GLY A 163 -17.77 -4.77 -14.29
C GLY A 163 -17.50 -3.33 -13.88
N SER A 164 -18.54 -2.60 -13.48
CA SER A 164 -18.43 -1.23 -12.96
C SER A 164 -19.43 -0.96 -11.84
N ILE A 165 -19.03 -0.09 -10.91
CA ILE A 165 -19.90 0.44 -9.85
C ILE A 165 -19.87 1.97 -9.84
N SER A 166 -20.97 2.60 -9.45
CA SER A 166 -21.13 4.06 -9.53
C SER A 166 -21.96 4.62 -8.39
N ASN A 167 -21.39 5.52 -7.57
CA ASN A 167 -22.12 6.26 -6.53
C ASN A 167 -22.93 5.38 -5.55
N CYS A 168 -22.44 4.18 -5.25
CA CYS A 168 -23.13 3.17 -4.45
C CYS A 168 -22.25 2.65 -3.31
N GLU A 169 -22.75 1.70 -2.53
CA GLU A 169 -22.00 1.05 -1.44
C GLU A 169 -21.91 -0.47 -1.65
N LEU A 170 -20.70 -1.00 -1.49
CA LEU A 170 -20.43 -2.43 -1.39
C LEU A 170 -19.84 -2.75 -0.02
N LEU A 171 -20.34 -3.82 0.62
CA LEU A 171 -19.95 -4.19 1.97
C LEU A 171 -19.81 -5.71 2.13
N ASP A 172 -18.70 -6.19 2.70
CA ASP A 172 -18.54 -7.60 3.10
C ASP A 172 -18.77 -8.59 1.94
N ASN A 173 -18.19 -8.29 0.76
CA ASN A 173 -18.26 -9.17 -0.41
C ASN A 173 -16.90 -9.81 -0.67
N SER A 174 -16.90 -11.08 -1.10
CA SER A 174 -15.67 -11.81 -1.43
C SER A 174 -15.71 -12.48 -2.80
N SER A 175 -14.54 -12.62 -3.45
CA SER A 175 -14.41 -13.34 -4.72
C SER A 175 -13.25 -14.32 -4.77
N SER A 176 -13.43 -15.43 -5.50
CA SER A 176 -12.35 -16.39 -5.84
C SER A 176 -12.52 -17.01 -7.23
N GLY A 177 -11.40 -17.36 -7.87
CA GLY A 177 -11.35 -17.99 -9.20
C GLY A 177 -10.40 -17.26 -10.14
N THR A 178 -10.70 -17.27 -11.43
CA THR A 178 -9.85 -16.67 -12.46
C THR A 178 -10.58 -15.59 -13.25
N VAL A 179 -9.95 -14.43 -13.38
CA VAL A 179 -10.44 -13.28 -14.16
C VAL A 179 -9.43 -12.95 -15.24
N ASN A 180 -9.85 -12.99 -16.50
CA ASN A 180 -9.04 -12.58 -17.64
C ASN A 180 -9.72 -11.39 -18.33
N GLY A 181 -8.98 -10.31 -18.54
CA GLY A 181 -9.46 -9.14 -19.26
C GLY A 181 -8.35 -8.39 -19.98
N ASN A 182 -8.68 -7.23 -20.55
CA ASN A 182 -7.76 -6.38 -21.29
C ASN A 182 -7.57 -5.00 -20.64
N GLU A 183 -8.61 -4.31 -20.17
CA GLU A 183 -8.46 -3.01 -19.49
C GLU A 183 -9.39 -2.91 -18.26
N GLN A 184 -8.89 -2.35 -17.15
CA GLN A 184 -9.67 -2.16 -15.91
C GLN A 184 -10.24 -3.48 -15.38
N VAL A 185 -9.33 -4.33 -14.93
CA VAL A 185 -9.62 -5.68 -14.47
C VAL A 185 -9.35 -5.78 -12.98
N GLY A 186 -10.39 -6.11 -12.20
CA GLY A 186 -10.29 -6.38 -10.77
C GLY A 186 -10.70 -7.81 -10.45
N GLY A 187 -10.14 -8.39 -9.40
CA GLY A 187 -10.64 -9.67 -8.91
C GLY A 187 -12.05 -9.57 -8.29
N LEU A 188 -12.51 -8.38 -7.90
CA LEU A 188 -13.89 -8.15 -7.47
C LEU A 188 -14.61 -7.14 -8.38
N ILE A 189 -13.98 -6.00 -8.65
CA ILE A 189 -14.60 -4.87 -9.38
C ILE A 189 -13.68 -4.38 -10.49
N GLY A 190 -14.18 -4.29 -11.73
CA GLY A 190 -13.40 -3.69 -12.82
C GLY A 190 -13.11 -2.20 -12.58
N ARG A 191 -14.17 -1.41 -12.38
CA ARG A 191 -14.09 0.04 -12.10
C ARG A 191 -14.97 0.46 -10.92
N ASN A 192 -14.38 1.20 -9.98
CA ASN A 192 -15.08 1.97 -8.97
C ASN A 192 -15.19 3.44 -9.39
N TYR A 193 -16.39 3.96 -9.56
CA TYR A 193 -16.64 5.36 -9.90
C TYR A 193 -17.41 6.09 -8.79
N ASN A 194 -16.70 6.86 -7.96
CA ASN A 194 -17.26 7.59 -6.83
C ASN A 194 -18.14 6.72 -5.90
N ALA A 195 -17.84 5.42 -5.80
CA ALA A 195 -18.53 4.49 -4.91
C ALA A 195 -17.62 4.09 -3.74
N GLU A 196 -18.21 3.44 -2.75
CA GLU A 196 -17.55 3.02 -1.52
C GLU A 196 -17.49 1.49 -1.45
N ILE A 197 -16.28 0.95 -1.25
CA ILE A 197 -16.02 -0.48 -1.09
C ILE A 197 -15.45 -0.71 0.30
N LYS A 198 -16.18 -1.46 1.13
CA LYS A 198 -15.83 -1.73 2.53
C LYS A 198 -15.72 -3.21 2.82
N SER A 199 -14.67 -3.59 3.55
CA SER A 199 -14.54 -4.95 4.11
C SER A 199 -14.64 -6.06 3.05
N CYS A 200 -14.23 -5.75 1.82
CA CYS A 200 -14.29 -6.68 0.70
C CYS A 200 -12.96 -7.36 0.47
N SER A 201 -12.99 -8.59 -0.05
CA SER A 201 -11.78 -9.36 -0.35
C SER A 201 -11.82 -10.04 -1.71
N SER A 202 -10.65 -10.35 -2.25
CA SER A 202 -10.51 -11.14 -3.47
C SER A 202 -9.28 -12.02 -3.36
N ILE A 203 -9.43 -13.31 -3.68
CA ILE A 203 -8.31 -14.26 -3.80
C ILE A 203 -8.12 -14.74 -5.24
N CYS A 204 -8.60 -13.95 -6.21
CA CYS A 204 -8.57 -14.30 -7.61
C CYS A 204 -7.16 -14.29 -8.21
N THR A 205 -6.93 -15.20 -9.17
CA THR A 205 -5.90 -14.98 -10.19
C THR A 205 -6.45 -14.00 -11.21
N VAL A 206 -5.80 -12.85 -11.35
CA VAL A 206 -6.19 -11.79 -12.29
C VAL A 206 -5.12 -11.68 -13.37
N ASN A 207 -5.50 -11.91 -14.61
CA ASN A 207 -4.60 -11.85 -15.75
C ASN A 207 -5.07 -10.78 -16.74
N ASN A 208 -4.13 -10.04 -17.29
CA ASN A 208 -4.43 -8.94 -18.19
C ASN A 208 -3.39 -8.80 -19.32
N SER A 209 -3.84 -8.35 -20.50
CA SER A 209 -2.98 -8.09 -21.67
C SER A 209 -2.64 -6.62 -21.94
N ALA A 210 -3.26 -5.66 -21.25
CA ALA A 210 -2.95 -4.23 -21.32
C ALA A 210 -2.83 -3.56 -19.91
N SER A 211 -3.83 -2.79 -19.44
CA SER A 211 -3.62 -1.87 -18.31
C SER A 211 -4.72 -1.81 -17.24
N TYR A 212 -4.38 -1.23 -16.08
CA TYR A 212 -5.24 -1.03 -14.91
C TYR A 212 -5.75 -2.35 -14.32
N ILE A 213 -4.84 -3.07 -13.68
CA ILE A 213 -5.14 -4.38 -13.09
C ILE A 213 -4.90 -4.35 -11.59
N GLY A 214 -5.93 -4.77 -10.84
CA GLY A 214 -5.88 -4.95 -9.40
C GLY A 214 -6.35 -6.33 -8.98
N GLY A 215 -5.79 -6.89 -7.91
CA GLY A 215 -6.32 -8.13 -7.32
C GLY A 215 -7.73 -7.94 -6.75
N LEU A 216 -8.12 -6.72 -6.35
CA LEU A 216 -9.49 -6.38 -5.95
C LEU A 216 -10.17 -5.45 -6.96
N VAL A 217 -9.55 -4.31 -7.27
CA VAL A 217 -10.15 -3.25 -8.13
C VAL A 217 -9.20 -2.86 -9.26
N GLY A 218 -9.67 -2.87 -10.50
CA GLY A 218 -8.85 -2.40 -11.64
C GLY A 218 -8.54 -0.90 -11.55
N LEU A 219 -9.59 -0.07 -11.62
CA LEU A 219 -9.51 1.39 -11.49
C LEU A 219 -10.41 1.91 -10.37
N ASN A 220 -9.85 2.71 -9.45
CA ASN A 220 -10.56 3.29 -8.32
C ASN A 220 -10.67 4.81 -8.45
N ASP A 221 -11.88 5.34 -8.48
CA ASP A 221 -12.22 6.77 -8.46
C ASP A 221 -13.16 7.07 -7.28
N GLY A 222 -12.99 6.34 -6.18
CA GLY A 222 -13.84 6.40 -4.99
C GLY A 222 -13.08 6.06 -3.72
N THR A 223 -13.75 5.37 -2.80
CA THR A 223 -13.17 5.01 -1.49
C THR A 223 -13.07 3.50 -1.34
N ILE A 224 -11.91 3.05 -0.85
CA ILE A 224 -11.66 1.65 -0.48
C ILE A 224 -11.20 1.63 0.97
N HIS A 225 -11.88 0.83 1.80
CA HIS A 225 -11.65 0.79 3.24
C HIS A 225 -11.72 -0.63 3.79
N ASN A 226 -10.70 -1.05 4.55
CA ASN A 226 -10.61 -2.40 5.15
C ASN A 226 -10.68 -3.54 4.13
N CYS A 227 -10.10 -3.36 2.95
CA CYS A 227 -10.20 -4.36 1.89
C CYS A 227 -8.88 -5.11 1.71
N SER A 228 -8.97 -6.35 1.21
CA SER A 228 -7.79 -7.19 0.98
C SER A 228 -7.78 -7.90 -0.36
N SER A 229 -6.56 -8.25 -0.79
CA SER A 229 -6.34 -9.12 -1.95
C SER A 229 -5.27 -10.18 -1.67
N GLU A 230 -5.52 -11.36 -2.21
CA GLU A 230 -4.57 -12.47 -2.34
C GLU A 230 -4.55 -12.93 -3.81
N GLY A 231 -3.69 -13.89 -4.14
CA GLY A 231 -3.61 -14.51 -5.46
C GLY A 231 -2.47 -13.94 -6.29
N THR A 232 -2.61 -13.99 -7.60
CA THR A 232 -1.59 -13.53 -8.55
C THR A 232 -2.19 -12.48 -9.46
N VAL A 233 -1.44 -11.41 -9.69
CA VAL A 233 -1.84 -10.27 -10.52
C VAL A 233 -0.81 -10.09 -11.64
N ASP A 234 -1.15 -10.54 -12.84
CA ASP A 234 -0.30 -10.51 -14.02
C ASP A 234 -0.78 -9.42 -15.00
N GLY A 235 0.07 -8.43 -15.30
CA GLY A 235 -0.29 -7.29 -16.14
C GLY A 235 0.85 -6.64 -16.92
N VAL A 236 0.52 -5.61 -17.70
CA VAL A 236 1.50 -4.79 -18.43
C VAL A 236 1.73 -3.46 -17.72
N GLU A 237 0.70 -2.61 -17.60
CA GLU A 237 0.83 -1.26 -17.04
C GLU A 237 -0.21 -0.98 -15.95
N PHE A 238 0.16 -0.20 -14.92
CA PHE A 238 -0.72 0.12 -13.78
C PHE A 238 -1.20 -1.16 -13.06
N VAL A 239 -0.24 -1.90 -12.53
CA VAL A 239 -0.45 -3.20 -11.90
C VAL A 239 -0.31 -3.05 -10.39
N GLY A 240 -1.37 -3.33 -9.65
CA GLY A 240 -1.37 -3.31 -8.20
C GLY A 240 -1.89 -4.60 -7.61
N GLY A 241 -1.32 -5.07 -6.50
CA GLY A 241 -1.86 -6.28 -5.86
C GLY A 241 -3.30 -6.08 -5.36
N LEU A 242 -3.65 -4.90 -4.83
CA LEU A 242 -5.03 -4.56 -4.44
C LEU A 242 -5.74 -3.76 -5.53
N VAL A 243 -5.12 -2.66 -5.99
CA VAL A 243 -5.72 -1.70 -6.90
C VAL A 243 -4.78 -1.35 -8.05
N GLY A 244 -5.23 -1.41 -9.29
CA GLY A 244 -4.39 -1.04 -10.45
C GLY A 244 -4.02 0.45 -10.44
N ALA A 245 -5.03 1.33 -10.36
CA ALA A 245 -4.80 2.76 -10.20
C ALA A 245 -5.88 3.46 -9.37
N ASN A 246 -5.47 4.52 -8.66
CA ASN A 246 -6.34 5.51 -8.04
C ASN A 246 -6.44 6.75 -8.95
N ALA A 247 -7.66 7.17 -9.28
CA ALA A 247 -8.03 8.36 -10.03
C ALA A 247 -8.57 9.46 -9.08
N ASN A 248 -8.47 10.74 -9.49
CA ASN A 248 -9.15 11.90 -8.88
C ASN A 248 -9.31 11.89 -7.34
N TYR A 249 -8.21 11.99 -6.58
CA TYR A 249 -8.27 12.02 -5.11
C TYR A 249 -8.88 10.78 -4.44
N ALA A 250 -8.97 9.66 -5.16
CA ALA A 250 -9.42 8.41 -4.60
C ALA A 250 -8.58 7.97 -3.41
N THR A 251 -9.22 7.24 -2.49
CA THR A 251 -8.62 6.89 -1.20
C THR A 251 -8.55 5.38 -1.03
N ILE A 252 -7.44 4.92 -0.45
CA ILE A 252 -7.30 3.56 0.08
C ILE A 252 -6.89 3.70 1.55
N THR A 253 -7.67 3.11 2.44
CA THR A 253 -7.40 3.12 3.88
C THR A 253 -7.50 1.71 4.41
N ASN A 254 -6.52 1.29 5.23
CA ASN A 254 -6.46 -0.07 5.74
C ASN A 254 -6.57 -1.14 4.63
N GLY A 255 -5.88 -0.91 3.52
CA GLY A 255 -5.80 -1.85 2.41
C GLY A 255 -4.64 -2.83 2.62
N CYS A 256 -4.89 -4.13 2.40
CA CYS A 256 -3.85 -5.15 2.56
C CYS A 256 -3.74 -6.04 1.32
N SER A 257 -2.54 -6.19 0.77
CA SER A 257 -2.29 -7.10 -0.34
C SER A 257 -1.19 -8.11 -0.02
N THR A 258 -1.53 -9.39 -0.13
CA THR A 258 -0.57 -10.50 -0.12
C THR A 258 -0.39 -11.11 -1.51
N SER A 259 -0.94 -10.47 -2.55
CA SER A 259 -0.87 -10.97 -3.92
C SER A 259 0.53 -10.85 -4.51
N ASP A 260 0.95 -11.87 -5.27
CA ASP A 260 2.13 -11.78 -6.12
C ASP A 260 1.82 -10.94 -7.36
N VAL A 261 2.66 -9.96 -7.65
CA VAL A 261 2.46 -8.97 -8.72
C VAL A 261 3.53 -9.14 -9.79
N ASN A 262 3.13 -9.44 -11.02
CA ASN A 262 4.03 -9.53 -12.17
C ASN A 262 3.64 -8.50 -13.24
N ALA A 263 4.41 -7.42 -13.33
CA ALA A 263 4.22 -6.37 -14.32
C ALA A 263 5.32 -6.38 -15.37
N SER A 264 4.93 -6.49 -16.65
CA SER A 264 5.87 -6.45 -17.78
C SER A 264 6.20 -5.03 -18.27
N GLY A 265 5.45 -4.03 -17.83
CA GLY A 265 5.60 -2.61 -18.15
C GLY A 265 5.66 -1.72 -16.89
N PRO A 266 5.41 -0.40 -17.03
CA PRO A 266 5.63 0.54 -15.94
C PRO A 266 4.48 0.58 -14.92
N TYR A 267 4.78 1.18 -13.76
CA TYR A 267 3.83 1.44 -12.67
C TYR A 267 3.33 0.17 -12.00
N SER A 268 4.18 -0.41 -11.15
CA SER A 268 3.88 -1.65 -10.43
C SER A 268 4.05 -1.48 -8.93
N GLY A 269 3.05 -1.92 -8.17
CA GLY A 269 3.03 -1.86 -6.71
C GLY A 269 2.43 -3.11 -6.09
N GLY A 270 2.94 -3.57 -4.95
CA GLY A 270 2.32 -4.70 -4.24
C GLY A 270 0.92 -4.39 -3.72
N LEU A 271 0.58 -3.13 -3.46
CA LEU A 271 -0.77 -2.66 -3.16
C LEU A 271 -1.39 -1.89 -4.33
N LEU A 272 -0.68 -0.88 -4.85
CA LEU A 272 -1.21 0.09 -5.83
C LEU A 272 -0.23 0.36 -6.98
N GLY A 273 -0.67 0.18 -8.23
CA GLY A 273 0.19 0.50 -9.38
C GLY A 273 0.47 1.99 -9.52
N TYR A 274 -0.58 2.81 -9.56
CA TYR A 274 -0.48 4.27 -9.76
C TYR A 274 -1.46 5.07 -8.92
N ASN A 275 -0.93 6.02 -8.16
CA ASN A 275 -1.70 6.96 -7.38
C ASN A 275 -1.71 8.34 -8.08
N SER A 276 -2.84 8.69 -8.70
CA SER A 276 -2.98 9.95 -9.43
C SER A 276 -3.20 11.16 -8.51
N TYR A 277 -3.36 12.35 -9.12
CA TYR A 277 -3.38 13.67 -8.46
C TYR A 277 -4.17 13.69 -7.14
N GLY A 278 -3.43 13.74 -6.03
CA GLY A 278 -3.97 13.92 -4.68
C GLY A 278 -4.67 12.70 -4.09
N GLY A 279 -4.52 11.50 -4.67
CA GLY A 279 -5.00 10.27 -4.05
C GLY A 279 -4.29 9.98 -2.73
N THR A 280 -4.99 9.43 -1.74
CA THR A 280 -4.44 9.15 -0.41
C THR A 280 -4.35 7.66 -0.15
N VAL A 281 -3.23 7.21 0.42
CA VAL A 281 -3.06 5.84 0.91
C VAL A 281 -2.65 5.89 2.37
N SER A 282 -3.47 5.34 3.27
CA SER A 282 -3.15 5.31 4.71
C SER A 282 -3.31 3.92 5.29
N ASP A 283 -2.52 3.65 6.33
CA ASP A 283 -2.63 2.44 7.17
C ASP A 283 -2.61 1.13 6.36
N SER A 284 -1.90 1.12 5.22
CA SER A 284 -1.99 0.06 4.23
C SER A 284 -0.68 -0.72 4.12
N SER A 285 -0.79 -1.98 3.69
CA SER A 285 0.34 -2.91 3.70
C SER A 285 0.42 -3.82 2.47
N SER A 286 1.64 -4.22 2.11
CA SER A 286 1.90 -5.23 1.09
C SER A 286 2.96 -6.25 1.51
N PHE A 287 2.75 -7.52 1.10
CA PHE A 287 3.61 -8.65 1.47
C PHE A 287 4.02 -9.55 0.30
N GLY A 288 3.22 -9.64 -0.77
CA GLY A 288 3.52 -10.51 -1.91
C GLY A 288 4.74 -10.07 -2.72
N GLU A 289 5.29 -10.96 -3.54
CA GLU A 289 6.44 -10.63 -4.38
C GLU A 289 6.05 -9.63 -5.48
N VAL A 290 6.90 -8.65 -5.76
CA VAL A 290 6.66 -7.64 -6.80
C VAL A 290 7.76 -7.71 -7.84
N TYR A 291 7.41 -8.22 -9.03
CA TYR A 291 8.22 -8.11 -10.23
C TYR A 291 7.68 -6.99 -11.13
N GLY A 292 8.53 -6.03 -11.48
CA GLY A 292 8.10 -4.88 -12.30
C GLY A 292 9.19 -4.30 -13.19
N ALA A 293 8.82 -3.49 -14.18
CA ALA A 293 9.78 -2.80 -15.04
C ALA A 293 10.23 -1.45 -14.43
N THR A 294 9.72 -0.34 -14.96
CA THR A 294 10.06 1.03 -14.50
C THR A 294 8.99 1.51 -13.51
N TYR A 295 9.40 2.21 -12.45
CA TYR A 295 8.51 2.65 -11.36
C TYR A 295 7.90 1.46 -10.62
N THR A 296 8.76 0.75 -9.92
CA THR A 296 8.40 -0.46 -9.17
C THR A 296 8.52 -0.17 -7.68
N GLY A 297 7.41 -0.29 -6.95
CA GLY A 297 7.38 -0.16 -5.50
C GLY A 297 6.91 -1.45 -4.85
N GLY A 298 7.38 -1.74 -3.64
CA GLY A 298 6.78 -2.83 -2.86
C GLY A 298 5.35 -2.52 -2.45
N LEU A 299 5.02 -1.26 -2.11
CA LEU A 299 3.64 -0.82 -1.85
C LEU A 299 3.02 -0.16 -3.08
N ILE A 300 3.65 0.89 -3.62
CA ILE A 300 3.08 1.74 -4.66
C ILE A 300 4.07 1.93 -5.82
N GLY A 301 3.67 1.77 -7.08
CA GLY A 301 4.58 2.02 -8.21
C GLY A 301 4.96 3.49 -8.40
N TYR A 302 3.95 4.35 -8.51
CA TYR A 302 4.12 5.79 -8.74
C TYR A 302 3.05 6.61 -7.99
N SER A 303 3.43 7.75 -7.44
CA SER A 303 2.51 8.70 -6.80
C SER A 303 2.67 10.12 -7.33
N TYR A 304 1.56 10.73 -7.77
CA TYR A 304 1.47 12.09 -8.28
C TYR A 304 0.69 12.97 -7.31
N TYR A 305 1.37 13.84 -6.56
CA TYR A 305 0.80 14.72 -5.54
C TYR A 305 0.03 14.00 -4.41
N GLY A 306 0.10 12.66 -4.33
CA GLY A 306 -0.62 11.88 -3.34
C GLY A 306 0.12 11.79 -2.01
N ASP A 307 -0.67 11.76 -0.93
CA ASP A 307 -0.16 11.57 0.43
C ASP A 307 -0.20 10.09 0.82
N ILE A 308 0.87 9.62 1.45
CA ILE A 308 1.04 8.24 1.90
C ILE A 308 1.44 8.27 3.38
N GLU A 309 0.61 7.67 4.23
CA GLU A 309 0.74 7.77 5.68
C GLU A 309 0.66 6.41 6.36
N SER A 310 1.50 6.17 7.38
CA SER A 310 1.41 5.00 8.26
C SER A 310 1.33 3.66 7.53
N SER A 311 1.96 3.59 6.35
CA SER A 311 1.86 2.46 5.42
C SER A 311 3.21 1.80 5.21
N TYR A 312 3.23 0.49 4.98
CA TYR A 312 4.47 -0.26 4.95
C TYR A 312 4.48 -1.41 3.93
N SER A 313 5.68 -1.86 3.58
CA SER A 313 5.86 -3.00 2.68
C SER A 313 6.94 -3.96 3.20
N GLU A 314 6.60 -5.24 3.24
CA GLU A 314 7.53 -6.34 3.50
C GLU A 314 7.84 -7.15 2.23
N SER A 315 7.30 -6.71 1.09
CA SER A 315 7.45 -7.36 -0.22
C SER A 315 8.91 -7.48 -0.66
N LEU A 316 9.25 -8.61 -1.27
CA LEU A 316 10.43 -8.73 -2.13
C LEU A 316 10.17 -7.94 -3.43
N VAL A 317 11.01 -6.95 -3.71
CA VAL A 317 10.90 -6.13 -4.93
C VAL A 317 12.03 -6.50 -5.89
N THR A 318 11.66 -6.85 -7.13
CA THR A 318 12.61 -7.09 -8.23
C THR A 318 12.23 -6.24 -9.45
N ALA A 319 13.03 -5.23 -9.73
CA ALA A 319 12.81 -4.32 -10.85
C ALA A 319 13.76 -4.60 -12.03
N SER A 320 13.20 -4.78 -13.23
CA SER A 320 13.97 -4.90 -14.48
C SER A 320 14.20 -3.55 -15.17
N GLY A 321 13.77 -2.44 -14.55
CA GLY A 321 13.94 -1.07 -15.03
C GLY A 321 14.44 -0.12 -13.95
N ASN A 322 14.28 1.17 -14.20
CA ASN A 322 14.73 2.25 -13.31
C ASN A 322 13.65 2.63 -12.29
N TYR A 323 14.08 3.31 -11.21
CA TYR A 323 13.22 3.83 -10.15
C TYR A 323 12.50 2.72 -9.39
N SER A 324 13.23 2.11 -8.46
CA SER A 324 12.71 1.03 -7.62
C SER A 324 12.82 1.38 -6.14
N GLY A 325 11.73 1.17 -5.41
CA GLY A 325 11.64 1.44 -3.96
C GLY A 325 11.01 0.26 -3.23
N GLY A 326 11.44 -0.03 -2.01
CA GLY A 326 10.73 -1.02 -1.19
C GLY A 326 9.31 -0.58 -0.83
N LEU A 327 9.05 0.73 -0.75
CA LEU A 327 7.71 1.30 -0.54
C LEU A 327 7.18 1.86 -1.85
N LEU A 328 7.89 2.81 -2.46
CA LEU A 328 7.42 3.53 -3.64
C LEU A 328 8.50 3.73 -4.70
N GLY A 329 8.21 3.35 -5.94
CA GLY A 329 9.14 3.52 -7.06
C GLY A 329 9.47 4.99 -7.33
N TYR A 330 8.44 5.82 -7.54
CA TYR A 330 8.61 7.24 -7.86
C TYR A 330 7.56 8.14 -7.21
N LYS A 331 8.05 9.15 -6.49
CA LYS A 331 7.24 10.18 -5.82
C LYS A 331 7.36 11.50 -6.57
N HIS A 332 6.24 12.08 -6.99
CA HIS A 332 6.16 13.44 -7.53
C HIS A 332 5.31 14.33 -6.62
N TYR A 333 5.95 15.17 -5.81
CA TYR A 333 5.31 15.95 -4.74
C TYR A 333 4.52 15.04 -3.76
N GLY A 334 3.58 15.60 -2.99
CA GLY A 334 2.91 14.89 -1.88
C GLY A 334 3.80 14.70 -0.64
N THR A 335 3.21 14.15 0.41
CA THR A 335 3.88 13.82 1.68
C THR A 335 3.91 12.31 1.90
N ILE A 336 5.06 11.80 2.33
CA ILE A 336 5.20 10.45 2.86
C ILE A 336 5.55 10.58 4.34
N SER A 337 4.76 9.99 5.23
CA SER A 337 4.95 10.12 6.68
C SER A 337 4.67 8.84 7.45
N GLY A 338 5.56 8.47 8.37
CA GLY A 338 5.37 7.28 9.21
C GLY A 338 5.41 5.96 8.44
N CYS A 339 6.07 5.93 7.28
CA CYS A 339 6.10 4.76 6.41
C CYS A 339 7.39 3.96 6.60
N TYR A 340 7.32 2.64 6.38
CA TYR A 340 8.52 1.82 6.47
C TYR A 340 8.58 0.62 5.53
N THR A 341 9.79 0.08 5.37
CA THR A 341 10.03 -1.14 4.59
C THR A 341 11.00 -2.08 5.28
N THR A 342 10.74 -3.37 5.13
CA THR A 342 11.61 -4.45 5.65
C THR A 342 12.02 -5.45 4.56
N GLY A 343 11.31 -5.47 3.42
CA GLY A 343 11.59 -6.35 2.30
C GLY A 343 12.87 -6.01 1.52
N LEU A 344 13.44 -7.01 0.84
CA LEU A 344 14.60 -6.85 -0.03
C LEU A 344 14.21 -6.10 -1.32
N THR A 345 15.01 -5.11 -1.72
CA THR A 345 14.84 -4.40 -2.99
C THR A 345 16.01 -4.67 -3.93
N ASN A 346 15.73 -5.29 -5.08
CA ASN A 346 16.67 -5.47 -6.18
C ASN A 346 16.26 -4.58 -7.36
N GLY A 347 17.17 -3.74 -7.86
CA GLY A 347 16.90 -2.86 -8.99
C GLY A 347 18.10 -2.59 -9.89
N ILE A 348 17.91 -1.67 -10.84
CA ILE A 348 18.95 -1.26 -11.79
C ILE A 348 19.56 0.08 -11.39
N GLU A 349 18.83 1.18 -11.59
CA GLU A 349 19.27 2.56 -11.33
C GLU A 349 18.20 3.31 -10.53
N TYR A 350 18.63 4.22 -9.64
CA TYR A 350 17.75 4.92 -8.69
C TYR A 350 16.97 3.92 -7.83
N VAL A 351 17.71 3.22 -6.98
CA VAL A 351 17.18 2.14 -6.14
C VAL A 351 17.23 2.60 -4.68
N GLY A 352 16.09 2.55 -3.98
CA GLY A 352 16.00 2.88 -2.56
C GLY A 352 15.33 1.78 -1.75
N GLY A 353 15.70 1.64 -0.49
CA GLY A 353 14.97 0.75 0.42
C GLY A 353 13.56 1.25 0.71
N LEU A 354 13.34 2.57 0.79
CA LEU A 354 12.01 3.18 0.88
C LEU A 354 11.54 3.67 -0.50
N LEU A 355 12.29 4.59 -1.13
CA LEU A 355 11.90 5.23 -2.39
C LEU A 355 12.97 5.14 -3.47
N GLY A 356 12.58 4.83 -4.70
CA GLY A 356 13.52 4.94 -5.84
C GLY A 356 13.90 6.39 -6.13
N TYR A 357 12.89 7.27 -6.21
CA TYR A 357 13.07 8.68 -6.55
C TYR A 357 12.07 9.58 -5.80
N ALA A 358 12.55 10.68 -5.23
CA ALA A 358 11.73 11.73 -4.65
C ALA A 358 11.88 13.04 -5.44
N ASN A 359 10.82 13.42 -6.16
CA ASN A 359 10.71 14.66 -6.94
C ASN A 359 9.84 15.70 -6.22
N GLY A 360 10.45 16.49 -5.35
CA GLY A 360 9.73 17.46 -4.50
C GLY A 360 8.92 16.84 -3.37
N GLY A 361 8.28 17.69 -2.56
CA GLY A 361 7.46 17.31 -1.40
C GLY A 361 8.27 16.72 -0.24
N ASN A 362 7.58 16.11 0.74
CA ASN A 362 8.20 15.70 2.01
C ASN A 362 8.27 14.19 2.17
N VAL A 363 9.35 13.70 2.77
CA VAL A 363 9.47 12.36 3.35
C VAL A 363 9.87 12.54 4.80
N LEU A 364 8.96 12.16 5.70
CA LEU A 364 9.03 12.46 7.12
C LEU A 364 8.94 11.14 7.89
N ASP A 365 9.70 11.01 8.97
CA ASP A 365 9.41 10.01 10.01
C ASP A 365 9.33 8.58 9.47
N SER A 366 10.15 8.28 8.45
CA SER A 366 10.06 7.07 7.66
C SER A 366 11.40 6.35 7.62
N TYR A 367 11.38 5.04 7.47
CA TYR A 367 12.61 4.25 7.54
C TYR A 367 12.62 2.99 6.69
N SER A 368 13.81 2.47 6.45
CA SER A 368 14.02 1.20 5.75
C SER A 368 15.01 0.32 6.49
N THR A 369 14.75 -0.98 6.50
CA THR A 369 15.62 -1.98 7.13
C THR A 369 16.01 -3.13 6.20
N GLY A 370 15.24 -3.37 5.13
CA GLY A 370 15.53 -4.40 4.14
C GLY A 370 16.76 -4.06 3.29
N SER A 371 17.51 -5.08 2.88
CA SER A 371 18.70 -4.89 2.03
C SER A 371 18.32 -4.28 0.67
N VAL A 372 19.26 -3.55 0.07
CA VAL A 372 19.08 -2.86 -1.21
C VAL A 372 20.23 -3.22 -2.13
N ASN A 373 19.91 -3.78 -3.30
CA ASN A 373 20.89 -4.17 -4.31
C ASN A 373 20.61 -3.45 -5.63
N ALA A 374 21.67 -2.92 -6.26
CA ALA A 374 21.56 -2.29 -7.57
C ALA A 374 22.69 -2.71 -8.51
N THR A 375 22.35 -2.90 -9.78
CA THR A 375 23.33 -3.23 -10.84
C THR A 375 23.92 -2.00 -11.55
N ASN A 376 23.35 -0.81 -11.31
CA ASN A 376 23.80 0.47 -11.85
C ASN A 376 23.83 1.55 -10.75
N ARG A 377 23.92 2.83 -11.13
CA ARG A 377 24.22 3.95 -10.23
C ARG A 377 23.04 4.36 -9.35
N HIS A 378 23.39 5.11 -8.31
CA HIS A 378 22.47 5.82 -7.41
C HIS A 378 21.59 4.86 -6.62
N ILE A 379 22.21 4.27 -5.60
CA ILE A 379 21.57 3.37 -4.64
C ILE A 379 21.60 4.01 -3.26
N GLY A 380 20.46 4.00 -2.58
CA GLY A 380 20.37 4.46 -1.20
C GLY A 380 19.67 3.45 -0.31
N GLY A 381 20.08 3.39 0.96
CA GLY A 381 19.35 2.58 1.93
C GLY A 381 17.92 3.07 2.11
N LEU A 382 17.66 4.38 2.08
CA LEU A 382 16.32 4.97 2.10
C LEU A 382 15.87 5.41 0.70
N LEU A 383 16.67 6.26 0.02
CA LEU A 383 16.33 6.87 -1.27
C LEU A 383 17.40 6.63 -2.35
N GLY A 384 17.00 6.22 -3.55
CA GLY A 384 17.91 6.25 -4.70
C GLY A 384 18.34 7.69 -5.07
N TYR A 385 17.37 8.58 -5.26
CA TYR A 385 17.60 10.00 -5.55
C TYR A 385 16.60 10.91 -4.82
N ASN A 386 17.13 11.85 -4.03
CA ASN A 386 16.42 13.03 -3.50
C ASN A 386 16.66 14.28 -4.38
N SER A 387 15.68 14.67 -5.19
CA SER A 387 15.83 15.80 -6.12
C SER A 387 15.63 17.17 -5.48
N ASP A 388 15.81 18.22 -6.27
CA ASP A 388 15.52 19.60 -5.88
C ASP A 388 14.11 19.70 -5.30
N TYR A 389 13.96 20.51 -4.24
CA TYR A 389 12.72 20.74 -3.48
C TYR A 389 12.18 19.55 -2.69
N ALA A 390 12.79 18.36 -2.76
CA ALA A 390 12.43 17.25 -1.89
C ALA A 390 13.09 17.41 -0.51
N ILE A 391 12.31 17.17 0.54
CA ILE A 391 12.73 17.31 1.94
C ILE A 391 12.67 15.93 2.60
N ILE A 392 13.82 15.43 3.04
CA ILE A 392 13.95 14.24 3.87
C ILE A 392 14.24 14.70 5.28
N LYS A 393 13.33 14.41 6.20
CA LYS A 393 13.45 14.89 7.57
C LYS A 393 13.08 13.79 8.54
N THR A 394 13.93 13.62 9.55
CA THR A 394 13.66 12.66 10.62
C THR A 394 13.40 11.27 10.07
N CYS A 395 14.27 10.82 9.16
CA CYS A 395 14.23 9.49 8.56
C CYS A 395 15.51 8.70 8.87
N TYR A 396 15.47 7.38 8.74
CA TYR A 396 16.69 6.57 8.89
C TYR A 396 16.70 5.31 8.03
N SER A 397 17.89 4.76 7.84
CA SER A 397 18.08 3.48 7.17
C SER A 397 19.04 2.58 7.95
N SER A 398 18.60 1.37 8.25
CA SER A 398 19.48 0.29 8.71
C SER A 398 19.77 -0.74 7.60
N SER A 399 19.35 -0.45 6.37
CA SER A 399 19.54 -1.31 5.21
C SER A 399 21.00 -1.53 4.87
N ASN A 400 21.36 -2.78 4.53
CA ASN A 400 22.62 -3.04 3.83
C ASN A 400 22.47 -2.66 2.36
N VAL A 401 23.41 -1.87 1.86
CA VAL A 401 23.43 -1.28 0.52
C VAL A 401 24.60 -1.89 -0.25
N GLU A 402 24.31 -2.58 -1.34
CA GLU A 402 25.33 -3.22 -2.18
C GLU A 402 25.13 -2.90 -3.67
N THR A 403 26.19 -2.42 -4.31
CA THR A 403 26.24 -2.24 -5.76
C THR A 403 27.65 -2.48 -6.29
N THR A 404 27.77 -2.82 -7.57
CA THR A 404 29.05 -2.81 -8.28
C THR A 404 29.33 -1.49 -9.00
N SER A 405 28.42 -0.52 -8.89
CA SER A 405 28.46 0.77 -9.61
C SER A 405 28.73 1.96 -8.67
N ASP A 406 28.54 3.17 -9.17
CA ASP A 406 28.84 4.43 -8.47
C ASP A 406 27.60 5.01 -7.75
N GLY A 407 27.83 5.86 -6.75
CA GLY A 407 26.79 6.63 -6.07
C GLY A 407 26.00 5.80 -5.08
N ALA A 408 26.67 5.25 -4.07
CA ALA A 408 26.02 4.50 -3.00
C ALA A 408 26.00 5.29 -1.70
N GLY A 409 24.82 5.43 -1.10
CA GLY A 409 24.62 6.06 0.20
C GLY A 409 23.88 5.17 1.17
N GLY A 410 24.27 5.15 2.45
CA GLY A 410 23.50 4.39 3.45
C GLY A 410 22.10 4.95 3.69
N LEU A 411 21.87 6.24 3.43
CA LEU A 411 20.55 6.86 3.40
C LEU A 411 20.13 7.23 1.96
N VAL A 412 20.95 8.00 1.24
CA VAL A 412 20.58 8.53 -0.09
C VAL A 412 21.69 8.31 -1.11
N GLY A 413 21.39 7.72 -2.26
CA GLY A 413 22.37 7.52 -3.34
C GLY A 413 22.84 8.83 -3.96
N PHE A 414 21.89 9.65 -4.43
CA PHE A 414 22.14 10.98 -4.99
C PHE A 414 21.26 12.04 -4.31
N ASN A 415 21.84 13.16 -3.89
CA ASN A 415 21.13 14.25 -3.25
C ASN A 415 21.35 15.57 -3.96
N SER A 416 20.25 16.21 -4.39
CA SER A 416 20.21 17.65 -4.72
C SER A 416 19.15 18.40 -3.91
N GLY A 417 18.34 17.68 -3.14
CA GLY A 417 17.36 18.23 -2.20
C GLY A 417 17.92 18.54 -0.80
N TYR A 418 17.02 18.44 0.18
CA TYR A 418 17.29 18.75 1.59
C TYR A 418 17.19 17.50 2.46
N ILE A 419 18.19 17.26 3.29
CA ILE A 419 18.24 16.17 4.28
C ILE A 419 18.47 16.79 5.66
N GLU A 420 17.61 16.47 6.63
CA GLU A 420 17.67 16.98 7.99
C GLU A 420 17.44 15.87 9.01
N ARG A 421 18.20 15.86 10.11
CA ARG A 421 17.91 15.00 11.28
C ARG A 421 17.72 13.54 10.89
N SER A 422 18.57 13.06 10.00
CA SER A 422 18.44 11.71 9.44
C SER A 422 19.74 10.94 9.59
N PHE A 423 19.67 9.61 9.60
CA PHE A 423 20.86 8.80 9.83
C PHE A 423 20.86 7.44 9.14
N SER A 424 22.04 6.86 9.01
CA SER A 424 22.25 5.53 8.43
C SER A 424 23.15 4.66 9.31
N VAL A 425 22.88 3.35 9.29
CA VAL A 425 23.58 2.35 10.13
C VAL A 425 24.09 1.16 9.33
N GLY A 426 23.33 0.67 8.34
CA GLY A 426 23.69 -0.54 7.59
C GLY A 426 24.95 -0.38 6.74
N SER A 427 25.54 -1.48 6.30
CA SER A 427 26.79 -1.44 5.52
C SER A 427 26.59 -0.86 4.13
N VAL A 428 27.56 -0.10 3.61
CA VAL A 428 27.53 0.47 2.26
C VAL A 428 28.73 -0.02 1.47
N ILE A 429 28.46 -0.75 0.37
CA ILE A 429 29.48 -1.29 -0.53
C ILE A 429 29.20 -0.79 -1.95
N GLY A 430 30.22 -0.22 -2.59
CA GLY A 430 30.12 0.24 -3.98
C GLY A 430 31.45 0.61 -4.64
N SER A 431 31.38 1.26 -5.81
CA SER A 431 32.54 1.65 -6.61
C SER A 431 33.07 3.05 -6.30
N HIS A 432 32.55 4.09 -6.97
CA HIS A 432 32.90 5.50 -6.71
C HIS A 432 31.75 6.23 -6.02
N TYR A 433 32.03 7.37 -5.38
CA TYR A 433 31.00 8.22 -4.75
C TYR A 433 30.24 7.46 -3.66
N ILE A 434 30.98 6.94 -2.68
CA ILE A 434 30.43 6.09 -1.63
C ILE A 434 30.41 6.88 -0.32
N GLY A 435 29.23 7.07 0.24
CA GLY A 435 29.04 7.76 1.51
C GLY A 435 28.27 6.92 2.50
N GLY A 436 28.67 6.98 3.77
CA GLY A 436 27.89 6.32 4.81
C GLY A 436 26.46 6.85 4.90
N LEU A 437 26.22 8.15 4.67
CA LEU A 437 24.89 8.75 4.57
C LEU A 437 24.49 9.03 3.11
N VAL A 438 25.32 9.76 2.36
CA VAL A 438 25.00 10.21 1.00
C VAL A 438 26.13 9.88 0.03
N GLY A 439 25.83 9.20 -1.07
CA GLY A 439 26.83 8.88 -2.10
C GLY A 439 27.35 10.13 -2.80
N ASP A 440 26.49 10.77 -3.58
CA ASP A 440 26.76 12.01 -4.33
C ASP A 440 25.84 13.13 -3.85
N ASN A 441 26.41 14.27 -3.45
CA ASN A 441 25.68 15.45 -3.03
C ASN A 441 25.98 16.62 -3.98
N LEU A 442 25.07 16.90 -4.90
CA LEU A 442 25.18 17.98 -5.89
C LEU A 442 24.23 19.13 -5.53
N LYS A 443 24.76 20.24 -5.03
CA LYS A 443 23.99 21.43 -4.60
C LYS A 443 22.96 21.15 -3.49
N GLY A 444 22.94 19.91 -3.00
CA GLY A 444 22.07 19.47 -1.94
C GLY A 444 22.54 19.94 -0.57
N ASN A 445 21.61 19.89 0.36
CA ASN A 445 21.79 20.36 1.73
C ASN A 445 21.65 19.19 2.71
N ILE A 446 22.62 19.03 3.60
CA ILE A 446 22.64 17.99 4.63
C ILE A 446 22.89 18.65 5.97
N TYR A 447 21.89 18.58 6.86
CA TYR A 447 21.92 19.24 8.16
C TYR A 447 21.64 18.27 9.29
N SER A 448 22.38 18.42 10.39
CA SER A 448 22.11 17.72 11.64
C SER A 448 21.89 16.22 11.46
N SER A 449 22.76 15.56 10.69
CA SER A 449 22.57 14.18 10.24
C SER A 449 23.85 13.37 10.45
N TYR A 450 23.74 12.04 10.56
CA TYR A 450 24.90 11.23 10.89
C TYR A 450 24.92 9.84 10.26
N SER A 451 26.11 9.24 10.19
CA SER A 451 26.28 7.87 9.73
C SER A 451 27.15 7.08 10.70
N THR A 452 26.67 5.91 11.10
CA THR A 452 27.48 4.87 11.74
C THR A 452 27.76 3.69 10.81
N ALA A 453 27.40 3.81 9.54
CA ALA A 453 27.55 2.79 8.52
C ALA A 453 29.02 2.40 8.30
N SER A 454 29.28 1.10 8.16
CA SER A 454 30.55 0.61 7.62
C SER A 454 30.58 0.89 6.12
N VAL A 455 31.63 1.57 5.65
CA VAL A 455 31.79 1.99 4.25
C VAL A 455 32.96 1.28 3.60
N MET A 456 32.70 0.63 2.46
CA MET A 456 33.71 0.02 1.62
C MET A 456 33.52 0.46 0.16
N GLY A 457 34.53 1.13 -0.39
CA GLY A 457 34.56 1.49 -1.81
C GLY A 457 35.72 0.82 -2.55
N ILE A 458 35.49 0.40 -3.79
CA ILE A 458 36.59 -0.12 -4.64
C ILE A 458 37.30 1.00 -5.44
N GLY A 459 36.62 2.12 -5.68
CA GLY A 459 37.10 3.27 -6.45
C GLY A 459 37.60 4.44 -5.60
N SER A 460 37.18 5.66 -5.97
CA SER A 460 37.55 6.92 -5.30
C SER A 460 36.32 7.70 -4.81
N ARG A 461 36.56 8.77 -4.03
CA ARG A 461 35.55 9.62 -3.39
C ARG A 461 34.70 8.81 -2.41
N ILE A 462 35.37 8.33 -1.37
CA ILE A 462 34.79 7.47 -0.33
C ILE A 462 34.82 8.25 0.98
N GLY A 463 33.64 8.50 1.56
CA GLY A 463 33.49 9.25 2.79
C GLY A 463 32.66 8.52 3.84
N GLY A 464 33.00 8.69 5.11
CA GLY A 464 32.19 8.11 6.20
C GLY A 464 30.78 8.71 6.30
N LEU A 465 30.56 9.92 5.80
CA LEU A 465 29.25 10.55 5.67
C LEU A 465 28.88 10.81 4.20
N VAL A 466 29.71 11.54 3.46
CA VAL A 466 29.44 11.92 2.06
C VAL A 466 30.57 11.46 1.14
N GLY A 467 30.26 10.75 0.07
CA GLY A 467 31.26 10.33 -0.91
C GLY A 467 31.82 11.51 -1.69
N ASP A 468 30.95 12.16 -2.48
CA ASP A 468 31.27 13.34 -3.27
C ASP A 468 30.37 14.52 -2.87
N ASN A 469 30.97 15.66 -2.50
CA ASN A 469 30.24 16.89 -2.19
C ASN A 469 30.58 17.98 -3.21
N ASN A 470 29.66 18.26 -4.12
CA ASN A 470 29.83 19.18 -5.23
C ASN A 470 28.86 20.37 -5.10
N GLU A 471 29.38 21.55 -4.79
CA GLU A 471 28.60 22.77 -4.51
C GLU A 471 27.55 22.60 -3.39
N GLY A 472 27.61 21.52 -2.62
CA GLY A 472 26.64 21.16 -1.58
C GLY A 472 27.03 21.67 -0.19
N ASN A 473 26.03 21.75 0.70
CA ASN A 473 26.22 22.18 2.10
C ASN A 473 26.09 21.00 3.06
N VAL A 474 27.10 20.80 3.91
CA VAL A 474 27.12 19.80 4.98
C VAL A 474 27.37 20.54 6.30
N SER A 475 26.41 20.50 7.22
CA SER A 475 26.50 21.28 8.46
C SER A 475 25.89 20.59 9.66
N GLY A 476 26.64 20.58 10.77
CA GLY A 476 26.21 19.93 12.00
C GLY A 476 26.11 18.42 11.87
N CYS A 477 26.94 17.80 11.02
CA CYS A 477 26.85 16.37 10.72
C CYS A 477 28.03 15.60 11.30
N TYR A 478 27.90 14.28 11.46
CA TYR A 478 29.03 13.46 11.87
C TYR A 478 29.05 12.02 11.34
N SER A 479 30.23 11.40 11.34
CA SER A 479 30.42 9.99 11.02
C SER A 479 31.27 9.26 12.06
N THR A 480 30.92 7.99 12.32
CA THR A 480 31.70 7.11 13.23
C THR A 480 32.03 5.76 12.63
N GLY A 481 31.33 5.32 11.58
CA GLY A 481 31.54 4.01 10.99
C GLY A 481 32.91 3.85 10.32
N PRO A 482 33.47 2.64 10.27
CA PRO A 482 34.75 2.36 9.64
C PRO A 482 34.68 2.65 8.14
N VAL A 483 35.74 3.28 7.61
CA VAL A 483 35.87 3.57 6.18
C VAL A 483 37.05 2.79 5.62
N SER A 484 36.84 2.12 4.48
CA SER A 484 37.87 1.33 3.80
C SER A 484 37.80 1.50 2.29
N ALA A 485 38.96 1.36 1.63
CA ALA A 485 39.08 1.39 0.18
C ALA A 485 40.03 0.28 -0.30
N GLU A 486 39.68 -0.41 -1.39
CA GLU A 486 40.52 -1.51 -1.92
C GLU A 486 41.70 -1.02 -2.77
N THR A 487 41.56 0.12 -3.45
CA THR A 487 42.62 0.69 -4.28
C THR A 487 43.42 1.73 -3.50
N THR A 488 44.59 2.13 -4.01
CA THR A 488 45.37 3.27 -3.47
C THR A 488 44.70 4.61 -3.76
N SER A 489 43.37 4.69 -3.65
CA SER A 489 42.56 5.83 -4.08
C SER A 489 42.94 7.10 -3.31
N HIS A 490 42.86 8.23 -4.02
CA HIS A 490 43.43 9.50 -3.57
C HIS A 490 42.46 10.34 -2.74
N ASP A 491 41.19 9.92 -2.61
CA ASP A 491 40.09 10.71 -2.02
C ASP A 491 39.26 9.87 -1.05
N VAL A 492 39.88 9.45 0.05
CA VAL A 492 39.22 8.72 1.14
C VAL A 492 39.23 9.58 2.40
N GLY A 493 38.05 9.84 2.96
CA GLY A 493 37.88 10.74 4.09
C GLY A 493 37.01 10.16 5.20
N GLY A 494 37.33 10.55 6.44
CA GLY A 494 36.53 10.15 7.59
C GLY A 494 35.10 10.72 7.56
N LEU A 495 34.91 11.94 7.03
CA LEU A 495 33.60 12.57 6.86
C LEU A 495 33.21 12.66 5.38
N VAL A 496 34.03 13.35 4.58
CA VAL A 496 33.80 13.60 3.15
C VAL A 496 34.96 13.06 2.33
N GLY A 497 34.67 12.28 1.30
CA GLY A 497 35.67 11.73 0.38
C GLY A 497 36.29 12.81 -0.50
N TRP A 498 35.46 13.54 -1.24
CA TRP A 498 35.86 14.67 -2.08
C TRP A 498 34.93 15.86 -1.90
N ASN A 499 35.48 17.08 -1.98
CA ASN A 499 34.71 18.31 -1.82
C ASN A 499 35.12 19.33 -2.89
N PHE A 500 34.24 19.59 -3.85
CA PHE A 500 34.41 20.60 -4.89
C PHE A 500 33.45 21.76 -4.67
N GLU A 501 33.99 22.93 -4.28
CA GLU A 501 33.22 24.16 -4.04
C GLU A 501 32.05 24.02 -3.04
N GLY A 502 31.96 22.89 -2.32
CA GLY A 502 30.99 22.64 -1.26
C GLY A 502 31.44 23.21 0.08
N ASN A 503 30.46 23.52 0.93
CA ASN A 503 30.69 24.02 2.28
C ASN A 503 30.51 22.88 3.29
N VAL A 504 31.56 22.58 4.04
CA VAL A 504 31.49 21.64 5.17
C VAL A 504 31.83 22.41 6.44
N ILE A 505 30.86 22.55 7.34
CA ILE A 505 31.00 23.37 8.55
C ILE A 505 30.48 22.64 9.78
N ASN A 506 31.07 22.92 10.94
CA ASN A 506 30.64 22.39 12.25
C ASN A 506 30.36 20.88 12.23
N SER A 507 31.17 20.12 11.48
CA SER A 507 30.93 18.70 11.23
C SER A 507 32.16 17.87 11.57
N PHE A 508 31.94 16.65 12.06
CA PHE A 508 32.95 15.88 12.77
C PHE A 508 33.04 14.43 12.29
N TRP A 509 34.22 13.83 12.35
CA TRP A 509 34.34 12.38 12.28
C TRP A 509 35.19 11.86 13.42
N ASN A 510 34.92 10.62 13.82
CA ASN A 510 35.72 9.95 14.83
C ASN A 510 36.95 9.32 14.19
N ILE A 511 38.15 9.83 14.49
CA ILE A 511 39.42 9.38 13.88
C ILE A 511 39.80 7.95 14.25
N GLU A 512 39.28 7.44 15.37
CA GLU A 512 39.61 6.11 15.90
C GLU A 512 38.69 5.06 15.30
N THR A 513 37.37 5.28 15.33
CA THR A 513 36.40 4.28 14.85
C THR A 513 36.28 4.28 13.33
N SER A 514 36.52 5.42 12.67
CA SER A 514 36.47 5.50 11.21
C SER A 514 37.73 4.96 10.53
N ASN A 515 38.82 4.75 11.27
CA ASN A 515 40.17 4.47 10.77
C ASN A 515 40.72 5.57 9.82
N MET A 516 40.27 6.83 9.97
CA MET A 516 40.67 7.93 9.09
C MET A 516 41.18 9.14 9.89
N THR A 517 42.39 9.60 9.57
CA THR A 517 42.97 10.81 10.17
C THR A 517 42.69 12.07 9.36
N THR A 518 42.19 11.94 8.13
CA THR A 518 41.91 13.05 7.21
C THR A 518 40.51 12.97 6.62
N SER A 519 40.03 14.11 6.11
CA SER A 519 38.78 14.25 5.37
C SER A 519 38.88 15.46 4.44
N ALA A 520 38.13 15.45 3.33
CA ALA A 520 37.85 16.66 2.58
C ALA A 520 36.93 17.61 3.38
N GLY A 521 36.75 18.84 2.91
CA GLY A 521 35.86 19.85 3.52
C GLY A 521 36.55 21.03 4.22
N GLY A 522 37.88 21.13 4.16
CA GLY A 522 38.63 22.27 4.71
C GLY A 522 38.55 22.35 6.23
N THR A 523 38.62 23.57 6.79
CA THR A 523 38.72 23.82 8.24
C THR A 523 37.43 23.59 9.03
N GLY A 524 36.29 23.47 8.35
CA GLY A 524 34.98 23.25 8.98
C GLY A 524 34.63 21.76 9.20
N ALA A 525 35.38 20.84 8.58
CA ALA A 525 35.37 19.42 8.91
C ALA A 525 36.50 19.11 9.91
N LYS A 526 36.21 18.45 11.03
CA LYS A 526 37.22 18.16 12.07
C LYS A 526 37.19 16.71 12.53
N GLY A 527 38.34 16.05 12.45
CA GLY A 527 38.56 14.74 13.05
C GLY A 527 38.81 14.91 14.54
N ILE A 528 38.04 14.19 15.37
CA ILE A 528 38.14 14.24 16.82
C ILE A 528 38.14 12.82 17.40
N SER A 529 38.67 12.66 18.63
CA SER A 529 38.73 11.36 19.30
C SER A 529 37.36 10.88 19.76
N THR A 530 37.25 9.60 20.13
CA THR A 530 36.02 9.08 20.76
C THR A 530 35.66 9.84 22.02
N GLU A 531 36.64 10.22 22.84
CA GLU A 531 36.41 11.02 24.05
C GLU A 531 35.76 12.37 23.70
N GLN A 532 36.34 13.11 22.76
CA GLN A 532 35.81 14.41 22.32
C GLN A 532 34.42 14.30 21.67
N MET A 533 34.15 13.23 20.94
CA MET A 533 32.85 12.92 20.37
C MET A 533 31.75 12.67 21.42
N LYS A 534 32.13 12.41 22.67
CA LYS A 534 31.21 12.20 23.81
C LYS A 534 31.20 13.38 24.79
N THR A 535 31.90 14.47 24.47
CA THR A 535 31.98 15.67 25.30
C THR A 535 31.01 16.74 24.79
N ILE A 536 30.07 17.17 25.63
CA ILE A 536 29.05 18.18 25.32
C ILE A 536 29.68 19.49 24.82
N ASP A 537 30.72 19.97 25.50
CA ASP A 537 31.38 21.23 25.16
C ASP A 537 31.93 21.25 23.73
N THR A 538 32.33 20.09 23.17
CA THR A 538 32.78 19.98 21.78
C THR A 538 31.71 20.50 20.82
N PHE A 539 30.46 20.11 21.04
CA PHE A 539 29.34 20.40 20.16
C PHE A 539 28.68 21.75 20.46
N VAL A 540 28.62 22.16 21.74
CA VAL A 540 28.18 23.50 22.13
C VAL A 540 29.07 24.57 21.50
N ASN A 541 30.39 24.40 21.57
CA ASN A 541 31.33 25.34 20.95
C ASN A 541 31.26 25.34 19.41
N ALA A 542 30.75 24.27 18.82
CA ALA A 542 30.46 24.17 17.38
C ALA A 542 29.08 24.73 17.01
N GLY A 543 28.29 25.22 17.99
CA GLY A 543 26.97 25.79 17.78
C GLY A 543 25.86 24.77 17.54
N TRP A 544 26.03 23.52 17.97
CA TRP A 544 24.99 22.50 17.84
C TRP A 544 23.84 22.77 18.82
N ASP A 545 22.61 22.55 18.36
CA ASP A 545 21.41 22.70 19.18
C ASP A 545 21.17 21.43 20.02
N LEU A 546 21.67 21.46 21.25
CA LEU A 546 21.45 20.38 22.23
C LEU A 546 20.08 20.47 22.93
N VAL A 547 19.26 21.47 22.62
CA VAL A 547 17.91 21.64 23.19
C VAL A 547 16.88 20.92 22.34
N SER A 548 16.89 21.16 21.02
CA SER A 548 15.83 20.68 20.12
C SER A 548 16.24 19.57 19.15
N VAL A 549 17.54 19.39 18.90
CA VAL A 549 18.03 18.47 17.86
C VAL A 549 18.79 17.30 18.46
N TRP A 550 19.85 17.59 19.21
CA TRP A 550 20.81 16.59 19.67
C TRP A 550 20.69 16.35 21.17
N ASN A 551 21.03 15.14 21.58
CA ASN A 551 21.22 14.76 22.97
C ASN A 551 22.55 14.00 23.11
N ILE A 552 23.28 14.31 24.16
CA ILE A 552 24.55 13.67 24.50
C ILE A 552 24.48 13.37 25.99
N GLU A 553 24.71 12.12 26.36
CA GLU A 553 25.04 11.75 27.73
C GLU A 553 26.56 11.86 27.88
N GLU A 554 27.01 12.85 28.66
CA GLU A 554 28.43 13.20 28.82
C GLU A 554 29.29 11.97 29.10
N ALA A 555 30.34 11.80 28.31
CA ALA A 555 31.27 10.66 28.33
C ALA A 555 30.67 9.27 28.04
N GLN A 556 29.34 9.13 27.87
CA GLN A 556 28.66 7.86 27.63
C GLN A 556 28.33 7.67 26.14
N THR A 557 27.57 8.59 25.55
CA THR A 557 27.00 8.44 24.21
C THR A 557 27.64 9.39 23.20
N TYR A 558 27.62 8.99 21.93
CA TYR A 558 27.73 9.95 20.82
C TYR A 558 26.49 10.86 20.79
N PRO A 559 26.48 11.97 20.02
CA PRO A 559 25.28 12.78 19.83
C PRO A 559 24.19 11.98 19.14
N LEU A 560 23.06 11.79 19.80
CA LEU A 560 21.90 11.11 19.24
C LEU A 560 20.81 12.14 18.94
N LEU A 561 20.04 11.91 17.87
CA LEU A 561 18.90 12.75 17.54
C LEU A 561 17.79 12.55 18.57
N ARG A 562 17.34 13.66 19.19
CA ARG A 562 16.36 13.63 20.28
C ARG A 562 15.07 12.88 19.94
N LYS A 563 14.63 12.93 18.68
CA LYS A 563 13.43 12.21 18.22
C LYS A 563 13.53 10.69 18.44
N TYR A 564 14.72 10.13 18.33
CA TYR A 564 14.95 8.68 18.40
C TYR A 564 15.46 8.21 19.77
N LEU A 565 15.56 9.13 20.72
CA LEU A 565 15.61 8.77 22.12
C LEU A 565 14.20 8.43 22.56
N ALA A 566 13.76 7.24 22.19
CA ALA A 566 12.64 6.63 22.88
C ALA A 566 13.03 6.55 24.35
N VAL A 567 12.17 7.04 25.22
CA VAL A 567 12.09 6.42 26.53
C VAL A 567 10.73 5.75 26.58
N ASP A 568 10.65 4.62 25.86
CA ASP A 568 9.90 3.47 26.32
C ASP A 568 10.81 2.80 27.36
N THR A 569 10.66 3.24 28.61
CA THR A 569 11.53 2.82 29.73
C THR A 569 11.20 1.41 30.19
N ASN A 570 10.07 0.85 29.74
CA ASN A 570 9.55 -0.42 30.23
C ASN A 570 9.42 -1.49 29.13
N TYR A 571 9.70 -1.14 27.87
CA TYR A 571 9.68 -2.00 26.69
C TYR A 571 8.32 -2.68 26.44
N ASP A 572 7.23 -1.96 26.64
CA ASP A 572 5.87 -2.45 26.38
C ASP A 572 5.35 -2.09 24.97
N ASP A 573 6.22 -1.54 24.12
CA ASP A 573 5.94 -1.07 22.75
C ASP A 573 4.84 0.02 22.70
N THR A 574 4.51 0.63 23.84
CA THR A 574 3.62 1.80 23.94
C THR A 574 4.26 2.91 24.79
N VAL A 575 4.27 4.15 24.31
CA VAL A 575 4.70 5.28 25.15
C VAL A 575 3.52 5.75 25.99
N ASN A 576 3.55 5.48 27.30
CA ASN A 576 2.42 5.75 28.19
C ASN A 576 2.85 6.51 29.47
N LEU A 577 1.88 6.81 30.35
CA LEU A 577 2.14 7.57 31.59
C LEU A 577 3.12 6.87 32.54
N THR A 578 3.30 5.56 32.39
CA THR A 578 4.24 4.76 33.16
C THR A 578 5.69 5.08 32.75
N ASP A 579 5.95 5.34 31.48
CA ASP A 579 7.28 5.77 31.01
C ASP A 579 7.66 7.16 31.52
N LEU A 580 6.70 8.08 31.51
CA LEU A 580 6.86 9.42 32.08
C LEU A 580 7.08 9.39 33.60
N SER A 581 6.49 8.42 34.30
CA SER A 581 6.68 8.27 35.75
C SER A 581 8.08 7.77 36.10
N ILE A 582 8.65 6.86 35.31
CA ILE A 582 10.03 6.38 35.47
C ILE A 582 11.02 7.52 35.17
N LEU A 583 10.76 8.32 34.12
CA LEU A 583 11.55 9.51 33.79
C LEU A 583 11.52 10.59 34.89
N ALA A 584 10.37 10.75 35.57
CA ALA A 584 10.20 11.67 36.68
C ALA A 584 10.90 11.20 37.97
N GLU A 585 10.94 9.90 38.23
CA GLU A 585 11.70 9.31 39.35
C GLU A 585 13.22 9.52 39.16
N TYR A 586 13.75 9.30 37.95
CA TYR A 586 15.15 9.59 37.63
C TYR A 586 15.51 11.08 37.74
N TRP A 587 14.57 11.99 37.45
CA TRP A 587 14.78 13.44 37.61
C TRP A 587 14.83 13.89 39.07
N LEU A 588 14.18 13.17 39.99
CA LEU A 588 14.14 13.49 41.41
C LEU A 588 15.33 12.90 42.19
N GLU A 589 15.84 11.74 41.79
CA GLU A 589 17.06 11.15 42.39
C GLU A 589 18.35 11.91 42.03
N GLY A 590 18.32 12.72 40.96
CA GLY A 590 19.43 13.61 40.56
C GLY A 590 19.47 14.97 41.30
N MET A 591 18.61 15.21 42.28
CA MET A 591 18.52 16.46 43.06
C MET A 591 18.95 16.34 44.54
N GLU A 592 19.55 15.22 44.97
CA GLU A 592 20.19 15.09 46.29
C GLU A 592 21.70 15.34 46.29
#